data_AF-A0A2T9WPR9-F1
#
_entry.id   AF-A0A2T9WPR9-F1
#
_cell.length_a   1.000
_cell.length_b   1.000
_cell.length_c   1.000
_cell.angle_alpha   90.00
_cell.angle_beta   90.00
_cell.angle_gamma   90.00
#
_symmetry.space_group_name_H-M   'P 1'
#
loop_
_entity.id
_entity.type
_entity.pdbx_description
1 polymer ?
#
loop_
_entity_poly.entity_id
_entity_poly.type
_entity_poly.pdbx_seq_one_letter_code
_entity_poly.pdbx_strand_id
1 'polypeptide(L)'
;MSEISYIILNTIVFKITRENNLDKILAYQIDKKESPPYIFLTEKRIPEVLEIYRKTISGRYPAAFIFPSPSVEIIGKATYFDDQFFLIVAYTEELPLYVPFDKLISVSKIIIYEDDPQKIEVIGACGSDALNILMNNNNLNNDNDKNKKELKLRHYTIDLRKANLNNLNRFFIYNSVNKQSNKDGEMKVAGTYIFIGEDENLSCKQSYIAPKDIKILEFYK
;
A
#
# COMPACT_ATOMS: atom_id res chain seq x y z
N MET A 1 -18.36 -9.40 -19.87
CA MET A 1 -16.91 -9.10 -19.72
C MET A 1 -16.72 -8.50 -18.35
N SER A 2 -15.97 -9.14 -17.45
CA SER A 2 -15.73 -8.60 -16.11
C SER A 2 -14.74 -7.44 -16.23
N GLU A 3 -15.12 -6.25 -15.78
CA GLU A 3 -14.18 -5.14 -15.59
C GLU A 3 -13.07 -5.62 -14.65
N ILE A 4 -11.84 -5.73 -15.15
CA ILE A 4 -10.68 -5.92 -14.31
C ILE A 4 -10.46 -4.56 -13.64
N SER A 5 -10.82 -4.47 -12.37
CA SER A 5 -10.52 -3.29 -11.56
C SER A 5 -9.13 -3.48 -10.91
N TYR A 6 -8.25 -2.49 -11.05
CA TYR A 6 -6.85 -2.55 -10.64
C TYR A 6 -6.43 -1.23 -9.95
N ILE A 7 -5.37 -1.28 -9.13
CA ILE A 7 -4.67 -0.09 -8.62
C ILE A 7 -3.63 0.33 -9.65
N ILE A 8 -3.56 1.63 -9.92
CA ILE A 8 -2.45 2.24 -10.68
C ILE A 8 -1.51 2.94 -9.70
N LEU A 9 -0.28 2.45 -9.58
CA LEU A 9 0.79 3.04 -8.77
C LEU A 9 1.75 3.82 -9.66
N ASN A 10 1.25 4.90 -10.28
CA ASN A 10 2.02 5.68 -11.25
C ASN A 10 2.48 7.05 -10.72
N THR A 11 2.15 7.40 -9.49
CA THR A 11 2.56 8.66 -8.86
C THR A 11 3.52 8.34 -7.73
N ILE A 12 4.81 8.54 -7.99
CA ILE A 12 5.89 8.14 -7.09
C ILE A 12 6.37 9.34 -6.27
N VAL A 13 6.53 9.14 -4.97
CA VAL A 13 7.15 10.11 -4.07
C VAL A 13 8.64 10.14 -4.37
N PHE A 14 9.21 11.34 -4.45
CA PHE A 14 10.65 11.50 -4.65
C PHE A 14 11.31 12.38 -3.61
N LYS A 15 10.56 13.14 -2.81
CA LYS A 15 11.17 13.94 -1.76
C LYS A 15 10.15 14.25 -0.68
N ILE A 16 10.60 14.27 0.56
CA ILE A 16 9.84 14.79 1.68
C ILE A 16 10.64 15.92 2.30
N THR A 17 10.01 17.06 2.53
CA THR A 17 10.59 18.20 3.25
C THR A 17 9.71 18.59 4.42
N ARG A 18 10.25 19.39 5.34
CA ARG A 18 9.50 19.95 6.46
C ARG A 18 9.54 21.48 6.35
N GLU A 19 8.38 22.11 6.29
CA GLU A 19 8.21 23.56 6.16
C GLU A 19 7.12 24.00 7.16
N ASN A 20 7.41 24.97 8.04
CA ASN A 20 6.44 25.53 8.99
C ASN A 20 5.64 24.48 9.80
N ASN A 21 6.33 23.47 10.33
CA ASN A 21 5.77 22.31 11.05
C ASN A 21 4.92 21.34 10.22
N LEU A 22 4.73 21.59 8.92
CA LEU A 22 4.08 20.66 8.00
C LEU A 22 5.12 19.79 7.32
N ASP A 23 4.79 18.51 7.15
CA ASP A 23 5.50 17.66 6.21
C ASP A 23 4.93 17.89 4.81
N LYS A 24 5.84 18.03 3.85
CA LYS A 24 5.56 18.30 2.44
C LYS A 24 6.06 17.13 1.61
N ILE A 25 5.12 16.36 1.06
CA ILE A 25 5.39 15.19 0.22
C ILE A 25 5.38 15.66 -1.23
N LEU A 26 6.51 15.46 -1.92
CA LEU A 26 6.69 15.78 -3.33
C LEU A 26 6.67 14.51 -4.14
N ALA A 27 5.77 14.45 -5.12
CA ALA A 27 5.59 13.32 -6.01
C ALA A 27 5.53 13.75 -7.48
N TYR A 28 5.80 12.83 -8.40
CA TYR A 28 5.57 13.05 -9.82
C TYR A 28 4.92 11.82 -10.45
N GLN A 29 4.24 12.02 -11.57
CA GLN A 29 3.78 10.90 -12.39
C GLN A 29 4.99 10.29 -13.11
N ILE A 30 5.16 8.97 -13.07
CA ILE A 30 6.38 8.27 -13.55
C ILE A 30 6.75 8.65 -14.99
N ASP A 31 5.76 8.83 -15.86
CA ASP A 31 5.95 9.21 -17.27
C ASP A 31 6.10 10.72 -17.50
N LYS A 32 6.05 11.54 -16.44
CA LYS A 32 6.12 13.01 -16.49
C LYS A 32 7.11 13.57 -15.47
N LYS A 33 8.33 13.03 -15.45
CA LYS A 33 9.41 13.47 -14.55
C LYS A 33 9.80 14.94 -14.72
N GLU A 34 9.54 15.51 -15.90
CA GLU A 34 9.86 16.91 -16.24
C GLU A 34 8.74 17.90 -15.87
N SER A 35 7.57 17.41 -15.45
CA SER A 35 6.51 18.28 -14.96
C SER A 35 6.83 18.81 -13.57
N PRO A 36 6.27 19.98 -13.19
CA PRO A 36 6.26 20.39 -11.79
C PRO A 36 5.71 19.28 -10.90
N PRO A 37 6.20 19.14 -9.66
CA PRO A 37 5.76 18.06 -8.79
C PRO A 37 4.32 18.29 -8.30
N TYR A 38 3.66 17.20 -7.96
CA TYR A 38 2.53 17.22 -7.02
C TYR A 38 3.07 17.54 -5.63
N ILE A 39 2.34 18.41 -4.91
CA ILE A 39 2.75 18.91 -3.60
C ILE A 39 1.63 18.60 -2.60
N PHE A 40 1.89 17.67 -1.69
CA PHE A 40 0.96 17.33 -0.62
C PHE A 40 1.46 17.85 0.72
N LEU A 41 0.59 18.51 1.49
CA LEU A 41 0.87 19.03 2.82
C LEU A 41 0.12 18.20 3.86
N THR A 42 0.79 17.88 4.97
CA THR A 42 0.21 17.12 6.07
C THR A 42 0.77 17.60 7.40
N GLU A 43 -0.12 17.73 8.38
CA GLU A 43 0.26 17.93 9.79
C GLU A 43 0.68 16.62 10.45
N LYS A 44 0.21 15.48 9.91
CA LYS A 44 0.57 14.16 10.40
C LYS A 44 2.02 13.84 10.06
N ARG A 45 2.75 13.34 11.05
CA ARG A 45 4.11 12.85 10.91
C ARG A 45 4.14 11.66 9.94
N ILE A 46 5.05 11.75 8.97
CA ILE A 46 5.32 10.70 7.99
C ILE A 46 5.86 9.42 8.68
N PRO A 47 5.51 8.21 8.20
CA PRO A 47 6.07 6.95 8.70
C PRO A 47 7.60 6.92 8.65
N GLU A 48 8.24 6.37 9.69
CA GLU A 48 9.71 6.40 9.83
C GLU A 48 10.43 5.70 8.67
N VAL A 49 9.80 4.67 8.10
CA VAL A 49 10.28 3.95 6.91
C VAL A 49 10.52 4.88 5.70
N LEU A 50 9.86 6.04 5.65
CA LEU A 50 9.96 7.02 4.58
C LEU A 50 10.86 8.22 4.92
N GLU A 51 11.50 8.26 6.10
CA GLU A 51 12.48 9.30 6.44
C GLU A 51 13.67 9.33 5.47
N ILE A 52 13.94 8.20 4.78
CA ILE A 52 14.91 8.12 3.69
C ILE A 52 14.65 9.14 2.56
N TYR A 53 13.39 9.55 2.36
CA TYR A 53 13.01 10.54 1.34
C TYR A 53 13.38 11.97 1.73
N ARG A 54 13.76 12.21 2.99
CA ARG A 54 14.35 13.48 3.43
C ARG A 54 15.85 13.56 3.12
N LYS A 55 16.51 12.42 3.00
CA LYS A 55 17.94 12.31 2.70
C LYS A 55 18.12 12.27 1.18
N THR A 56 19.10 12.98 0.63
CA THR A 56 19.37 13.07 -0.82
C THR A 56 19.99 11.79 -1.39
N ILE A 57 19.43 10.64 -1.05
CA ILE A 57 19.95 9.30 -1.37
C ILE A 57 19.31 8.82 -2.67
N SER A 58 20.13 8.30 -3.59
CA SER A 58 19.70 7.61 -4.81
C SER A 58 19.19 6.21 -4.49
N GLY A 59 18.16 5.73 -5.19
CA GLY A 59 17.62 4.36 -4.99
C GLY A 59 16.78 4.24 -3.72
N ARG A 60 15.79 5.13 -3.55
CA ARG A 60 14.95 5.18 -2.35
C ARG A 60 14.08 3.92 -2.23
N TYR A 61 14.45 3.07 -1.29
CA TYR A 61 13.74 1.86 -0.93
C TYR A 61 13.33 1.90 0.55
N PRO A 62 12.06 1.62 0.91
CA PRO A 62 10.99 1.15 0.01
C PRO A 62 10.44 2.25 -0.90
N ALA A 63 9.79 1.84 -2.00
CA ALA A 63 9.12 2.75 -2.91
C ALA A 63 7.84 3.31 -2.27
N ALA A 64 7.56 4.59 -2.48
CA ALA A 64 6.36 5.24 -1.96
C ALA A 64 5.56 5.89 -3.08
N PHE A 65 4.23 5.77 -3.00
CA PHE A 65 3.30 6.26 -4.02
C PHE A 65 2.14 7.02 -3.39
N ILE A 66 1.51 7.89 -4.18
CA ILE A 66 0.25 8.55 -3.82
C ILE A 66 -0.90 7.85 -4.53
N PHE A 67 -1.93 7.47 -3.77
CA PHE A 67 -3.14 6.85 -4.28
C PHE A 67 -4.40 7.48 -3.66
N PRO A 68 -5.47 7.76 -4.41
CA PRO A 68 -5.60 7.63 -5.86
C PRO A 68 -4.62 8.54 -6.59
N SER A 69 -4.36 8.25 -7.87
CA SER A 69 -3.53 9.12 -8.70
C SER A 69 -4.15 10.52 -8.72
N PRO A 70 -3.39 11.58 -8.37
CA PRO A 70 -3.90 12.94 -8.38
C PRO A 70 -4.28 13.43 -9.78
N SER A 71 -5.23 14.36 -9.85
CA SER A 71 -5.59 15.05 -11.09
C SER A 71 -4.46 15.96 -11.59
N VAL A 72 -4.35 16.13 -12.90
CA VAL A 72 -3.37 17.04 -13.53
C VAL A 72 -3.55 18.49 -13.06
N GLU A 73 -4.76 18.89 -12.66
CA GLU A 73 -5.08 20.25 -12.23
C GLU A 73 -4.39 20.69 -10.92
N ILE A 74 -3.94 19.72 -10.11
CA ILE A 74 -3.24 19.98 -8.84
C ILE A 74 -1.71 20.05 -9.01
N ILE A 75 -1.18 19.83 -10.22
CA ILE A 75 0.27 19.95 -10.49
C ILE A 75 0.77 21.35 -10.09
N GLY A 76 1.85 21.38 -9.31
CA GLY A 76 2.47 22.63 -8.83
C GLY A 76 1.67 23.37 -7.75
N LYS A 77 0.47 22.91 -7.38
CA LYS A 77 -0.36 23.49 -6.32
C LYS A 77 -0.25 22.65 -5.06
N ALA A 78 -0.05 23.31 -3.92
CA ALA A 78 -0.09 22.65 -2.62
C ALA A 78 -1.52 22.19 -2.30
N THR A 79 -1.68 20.92 -1.94
CA THR A 79 -2.96 20.29 -1.58
C THR A 79 -2.81 19.59 -0.24
N TYR A 80 -3.83 19.67 0.63
CA TYR A 80 -3.81 18.91 1.88
C TYR A 80 -4.01 17.42 1.62
N PHE A 81 -3.22 16.59 2.30
CA PHE A 81 -3.18 15.14 2.09
C PHE A 81 -4.36 14.40 2.75
N ASP A 82 -4.81 14.88 3.91
CA ASP A 82 -5.47 14.08 4.96
C ASP A 82 -6.87 13.50 4.63
N ASP A 83 -7.50 13.93 3.53
CA ASP A 83 -8.91 13.61 3.27
C ASP A 83 -9.13 12.60 2.13
N GLN A 84 -8.28 12.64 1.10
CA GLN A 84 -8.57 11.98 -0.19
C GLN A 84 -7.46 11.06 -0.69
N PHE A 85 -6.29 11.10 -0.05
CA PHE A 85 -5.11 10.38 -0.50
C PHE A 85 -4.62 9.39 0.56
N PHE A 86 -3.92 8.39 0.05
CA PHE A 86 -3.19 7.38 0.78
C PHE A 86 -1.75 7.41 0.31
N LEU A 87 -0.85 7.21 1.26
CA LEU A 87 0.56 7.07 1.01
C LEU A 87 0.82 5.57 1.03
N ILE A 88 1.11 5.00 -0.14
CA ILE A 88 1.33 3.57 -0.28
C ILE A 88 2.83 3.33 -0.20
N VAL A 89 3.26 2.51 0.76
CA VAL A 89 4.62 2.01 0.87
C VAL A 89 4.67 0.61 0.29
N ALA A 90 5.47 0.45 -0.78
CA ALA A 90 5.68 -0.83 -1.42
C ALA A 90 7.07 -1.38 -1.04
N TYR A 91 7.08 -2.50 -0.31
CA TYR A 91 8.31 -3.18 0.12
C TYR A 91 8.85 -4.07 -0.99
N THR A 92 9.24 -3.45 -2.09
CA THR A 92 9.73 -4.11 -3.30
C THR A 92 10.70 -3.21 -4.07
N GLU A 93 11.73 -3.80 -4.66
CA GLU A 93 12.68 -3.06 -5.52
C GLU A 93 12.08 -2.71 -6.87
N GLU A 94 11.15 -3.55 -7.33
CA GLU A 94 10.51 -3.42 -8.63
C GLU A 94 9.11 -2.82 -8.48
N LEU A 95 8.92 -1.64 -9.08
CA LEU A 95 7.70 -0.86 -8.97
C LEU A 95 6.48 -1.64 -9.53
N PRO A 96 5.48 -1.96 -8.71
CA PRO A 96 4.28 -2.64 -9.17
C PRO A 96 3.30 -1.60 -9.74
N LEU A 97 3.53 -1.14 -10.97
CA LEU A 97 2.73 -0.07 -11.59
C LEU A 97 1.24 -0.40 -11.69
N TYR A 98 0.93 -1.69 -11.91
CA TYR A 98 -0.43 -2.21 -12.05
C TYR A 98 -0.63 -3.33 -11.05
N VAL A 99 -1.62 -3.18 -10.17
CA VAL A 99 -1.95 -4.20 -9.16
C VAL A 99 -3.41 -4.61 -9.36
N PRO A 100 -3.67 -5.71 -10.09
CA PRO A 100 -5.02 -6.23 -10.26
C PRO A 100 -5.62 -6.62 -8.91
N PHE A 101 -6.88 -6.26 -8.68
CA PHE A 101 -7.53 -6.54 -7.39
C PHE A 101 -7.63 -8.04 -7.10
N ASP A 102 -7.81 -8.88 -8.12
CA ASP A 102 -7.86 -10.33 -7.95
C ASP A 102 -6.50 -10.96 -7.63
N LYS A 103 -5.42 -10.16 -7.60
CA LYS A 103 -4.07 -10.54 -7.14
C LYS A 103 -3.73 -9.91 -5.79
N LEU A 104 -4.68 -9.26 -5.14
CA LEU A 104 -4.46 -8.53 -3.90
C LEU A 104 -5.20 -9.22 -2.75
N ILE A 105 -4.49 -9.50 -1.67
CA ILE A 105 -5.08 -10.01 -0.43
C ILE A 105 -4.97 -8.90 0.61
N SER A 106 -6.10 -8.36 1.06
CA SER A 106 -6.13 -7.48 2.22
C SER A 106 -5.91 -8.32 3.47
N VAL A 107 -4.91 -7.96 4.26
CA VAL A 107 -4.42 -8.74 5.39
C VAL A 107 -5.09 -8.27 6.68
N SER A 108 -5.72 -9.21 7.38
CA SER A 108 -6.13 -9.03 8.78
C SER A 108 -5.11 -9.65 9.73
N LYS A 109 -4.55 -10.81 9.37
CA LYS A 109 -3.53 -11.51 10.18
C LYS A 109 -2.59 -12.31 9.28
N ILE A 110 -1.30 -12.30 9.60
CA ILE A 110 -0.28 -13.20 9.02
C ILE A 110 0.19 -14.13 10.13
N ILE A 111 0.31 -15.42 9.83
CA ILE A 111 0.81 -16.45 10.71
C ILE A 111 2.00 -17.10 10.01
N ILE A 112 3.13 -17.13 10.71
CA ILE A 112 4.39 -17.72 10.26
C ILE A 112 4.71 -18.82 11.26
N TYR A 113 4.95 -20.03 10.77
CA TYR A 113 5.27 -21.18 11.60
C TYR A 113 6.78 -21.40 11.60
N GLU A 114 7.38 -21.52 12.78
CA GLU A 114 8.82 -21.82 12.90
C GLU A 114 9.18 -23.19 12.30
N ASP A 115 8.28 -24.17 12.46
CA ASP A 115 8.45 -25.54 11.98
C ASP A 115 8.21 -25.72 10.47
N ASP A 116 7.61 -24.73 9.80
CA ASP A 116 7.37 -24.74 8.35
C ASP A 116 7.56 -23.33 7.75
N PRO A 117 8.82 -22.84 7.64
CA PRO A 117 9.12 -21.50 7.13
C PRO A 117 8.85 -21.37 5.63
N GLN A 118 8.51 -22.48 4.95
CA GLN A 118 8.16 -22.51 3.53
C GLN A 118 6.67 -22.23 3.30
N LYS A 119 5.91 -21.95 4.35
CA LYS A 119 4.48 -21.64 4.28
C LYS A 119 4.15 -20.46 5.19
N ILE A 120 3.29 -19.58 4.71
CA ILE A 120 2.60 -18.61 5.57
C ILE A 120 1.09 -18.80 5.46
N GLU A 121 0.40 -18.56 6.57
CA GLU A 121 -1.05 -18.50 6.59
C GLU A 121 -1.51 -17.06 6.74
N VAL A 122 -2.51 -16.69 5.95
CA VAL A 122 -3.05 -15.32 5.94
C VAL A 122 -4.55 -15.41 6.19
N ILE A 123 -5.03 -14.61 7.13
CA ILE A 123 -6.47 -14.32 7.26
C ILE A 123 -6.70 -12.97 6.60
N GLY A 124 -7.60 -12.93 5.62
CA GLY A 124 -7.78 -11.73 4.81
C GLY A 124 -8.94 -11.80 3.83
N ALA A 125 -9.06 -10.80 2.97
CA ALA A 125 -10.09 -10.72 1.93
C ALA A 125 -9.48 -10.53 0.54
N CYS A 126 -10.17 -10.99 -0.53
CA CYS A 126 -9.75 -10.68 -1.90
C CYS A 126 -10.01 -9.20 -2.18
N GLY A 127 -9.04 -8.55 -2.81
CA GLY A 127 -9.28 -7.55 -3.83
C GLY A 127 -10.18 -6.37 -3.45
N SER A 128 -11.09 -6.08 -4.38
CA SER A 128 -11.81 -4.80 -4.52
C SER A 128 -12.66 -4.44 -3.32
N ASP A 129 -13.26 -5.44 -2.67
CA ASP A 129 -14.19 -5.21 -1.57
C ASP A 129 -13.49 -4.56 -0.37
N ALA A 130 -12.26 -4.98 -0.07
CA ALA A 130 -11.47 -4.39 1.00
C ALA A 130 -11.02 -2.96 0.66
N LEU A 131 -10.61 -2.72 -0.59
CA LEU A 131 -10.20 -1.40 -1.04
C LEU A 131 -11.38 -0.42 -1.07
N ASN A 132 -12.56 -0.87 -1.52
CA ASN A 132 -13.77 -0.05 -1.54
C ASN A 132 -14.21 0.36 -0.13
N ILE A 133 -14.12 -0.54 0.84
CA ILE A 133 -14.37 -0.21 2.26
C ILE A 133 -13.34 0.83 2.73
N LEU A 134 -12.06 0.63 2.41
CA LEU A 134 -10.99 1.57 2.76
C LEU A 134 -11.25 2.98 2.21
N MET A 135 -11.66 3.11 0.94
CA MET A 135 -11.92 4.39 0.27
C MET A 135 -13.20 5.08 0.79
N ASN A 136 -14.24 4.32 1.11
CA ASN A 136 -15.57 4.87 1.45
C ASN A 136 -15.78 5.14 2.95
N ASN A 137 -14.77 4.89 3.79
CA ASN A 137 -14.82 5.04 5.25
C ASN A 137 -14.96 6.50 5.78
N ASN A 138 -15.34 7.46 4.94
CA ASN A 138 -15.84 8.77 5.38
C ASN A 138 -17.39 8.83 5.49
N ASN A 139 -18.12 7.76 5.14
CA ASN A 139 -19.61 7.72 5.17
C ASN A 139 -20.21 6.52 5.94
N LEU A 140 -19.43 5.81 6.76
CA LEU A 140 -19.91 4.58 7.44
C LEU A 140 -20.58 4.80 8.81
N ASN A 141 -20.78 6.06 9.22
CA ASN A 141 -21.48 6.43 10.47
C ASN A 141 -22.98 6.73 10.27
N ASN A 142 -23.57 6.42 9.11
CA ASN A 142 -25.03 6.38 8.97
C ASN A 142 -25.53 4.98 9.31
N ASP A 143 -26.00 4.79 10.54
CA ASP A 143 -26.54 3.54 11.10
C ASP A 143 -27.75 2.93 10.35
N ASN A 144 -28.18 3.51 9.23
CA ASN A 144 -29.33 3.09 8.43
C ASN A 144 -29.00 2.36 7.13
N ASP A 145 -27.72 2.12 6.81
CA ASP A 145 -27.36 1.53 5.52
C ASP A 145 -27.43 -0.01 5.53
N LYS A 146 -28.61 -0.53 5.17
CA LYS A 146 -28.90 -1.98 5.00
C LYS A 146 -28.02 -2.68 3.95
N ASN A 147 -27.15 -1.95 3.24
CA ASN A 147 -26.25 -2.44 2.21
C ASN A 147 -24.79 -2.57 2.66
N LYS A 148 -24.50 -2.55 3.98
CA LYS A 148 -23.15 -2.78 4.52
C LYS A 148 -22.67 -4.18 4.13
N LYS A 149 -21.92 -4.26 3.03
CA LYS A 149 -21.30 -5.50 2.56
C LYS A 149 -20.22 -5.87 3.56
N GLU A 150 -20.52 -6.82 4.44
CA GLU A 150 -19.55 -7.35 5.39
C GLU A 150 -18.36 -7.96 4.64
N LEU A 151 -17.15 -7.53 4.97
CA LEU A 151 -15.94 -8.04 4.34
C LEU A 151 -15.74 -9.50 4.77
N LYS A 152 -15.98 -10.43 3.84
CA LYS A 152 -15.80 -11.86 4.13
C LYS A 152 -14.32 -12.20 4.21
N LEU A 153 -13.84 -12.37 5.44
CA LEU A 153 -12.51 -12.88 5.70
C LEU A 153 -12.45 -14.38 5.40
N ARG A 154 -11.32 -14.82 4.90
CA ARG A 154 -11.01 -16.23 4.65
C ARG A 154 -9.57 -16.53 4.98
N HIS A 155 -9.31 -17.81 5.06
CA HIS A 155 -7.99 -18.36 5.29
C HIS A 155 -7.31 -18.66 3.95
N TYR A 156 -6.06 -18.24 3.85
CA TYR A 156 -5.17 -18.52 2.74
C TYR A 156 -3.93 -19.25 3.25
N THR A 157 -3.51 -20.24 2.48
CA THR A 157 -2.19 -20.84 2.56
C THR A 157 -1.36 -20.33 1.39
N ILE A 158 -0.25 -19.66 1.68
CA ILE A 158 0.71 -19.22 0.68
C ILE A 158 1.96 -20.09 0.81
N ASP A 159 2.24 -20.86 -0.24
CA ASP A 159 3.43 -21.70 -0.38
C ASP A 159 4.59 -20.86 -0.92
N LEU A 160 5.64 -20.74 -0.11
CA LEU A 160 6.81 -19.92 -0.36
C LEU A 160 7.94 -20.66 -1.07
N ARG A 161 7.82 -21.97 -1.34
CA ARG A 161 8.91 -22.80 -1.91
C ARG A 161 9.46 -22.28 -3.24
N LYS A 162 8.64 -21.59 -4.02
CA LYS A 162 9.00 -21.01 -5.32
C LYS A 162 9.07 -19.48 -5.30
N ALA A 163 8.78 -18.85 -4.16
CA ALA A 163 8.66 -17.42 -4.05
C ALA A 163 10.03 -16.76 -3.90
N ASN A 164 10.20 -15.59 -4.52
CA ASN A 164 11.30 -14.69 -4.21
C ASN A 164 11.08 -14.08 -2.81
N LEU A 165 11.86 -14.54 -1.83
CA LEU A 165 11.72 -14.11 -0.44
C LEU A 165 12.38 -12.76 -0.13
N ASN A 166 13.12 -12.15 -1.07
CA ASN A 166 13.83 -10.91 -0.79
C ASN A 166 12.88 -9.78 -0.38
N ASN A 167 11.78 -9.60 -1.11
CA ASN A 167 10.77 -8.57 -0.81
C ASN A 167 10.10 -8.82 0.54
N LEU A 168 9.75 -10.08 0.83
CA LEU A 168 9.13 -10.49 2.10
C LEU A 168 10.08 -10.29 3.30
N ASN A 169 11.34 -10.71 3.17
CA ASN A 169 12.36 -10.52 4.21
C ASN A 169 12.60 -9.03 4.47
N ARG A 170 12.65 -8.20 3.43
CA ARG A 170 12.78 -6.76 3.58
C ARG A 170 11.56 -6.17 4.29
N PHE A 171 10.35 -6.59 3.95
CA PHE A 171 9.17 -6.17 4.72
C PHE A 171 9.35 -6.45 6.21
N PHE A 172 9.75 -7.66 6.61
CA PHE A 172 9.96 -7.95 8.04
C PHE A 172 11.05 -7.09 8.68
N ILE A 173 12.17 -6.86 7.98
CA ILE A 173 13.24 -5.97 8.46
C ILE A 173 12.70 -4.54 8.66
N TYR A 174 12.08 -3.96 7.65
CA TYR A 174 11.60 -2.57 7.73
C TYR A 174 10.44 -2.42 8.70
N ASN A 175 9.53 -3.40 8.78
CA ASN A 175 8.44 -3.39 9.74
C ASN A 175 8.96 -3.50 11.19
N SER A 176 10.05 -4.24 11.43
CA SER A 176 10.67 -4.29 12.76
C SER A 176 11.28 -2.96 13.20
N VAL A 177 11.70 -2.12 12.23
CA VAL A 177 12.26 -0.79 12.47
C VAL A 177 11.16 0.26 12.56
N ASN A 178 10.08 0.11 11.80
CA ASN A 178 8.92 0.99 11.78
C ASN A 178 8.07 0.73 13.02
N LYS A 179 8.50 1.25 14.18
CA LYS A 179 7.72 1.18 15.43
C LYS A 179 6.46 2.02 15.27
N GLN A 180 5.40 1.40 14.77
CA GLN A 180 4.11 2.06 14.60
C GLN A 180 3.61 2.51 15.96
N SER A 181 3.48 3.82 16.13
CA SER A 181 2.89 4.43 17.30
C SER A 181 1.52 4.97 16.87
N ASN A 182 0.46 4.53 17.53
CA ASN A 182 -0.90 5.02 17.25
C ASN A 182 -1.18 6.38 17.91
N LYS A 183 -0.14 7.19 18.12
CA LYS A 183 -0.26 8.49 18.78
C LYS A 183 -1.01 9.48 17.90
N ASP A 184 -1.65 10.43 18.56
CA ASP A 184 -2.27 11.56 17.88
C ASP A 184 -1.20 12.36 17.13
N GLY A 185 -1.46 12.66 15.86
CA GLY A 185 -0.55 13.39 14.99
C GLY A 185 0.42 12.53 14.15
N GLU A 186 0.32 11.20 14.16
CA GLU A 186 1.07 10.32 13.25
C GLU A 186 0.18 9.73 12.17
N MET A 187 0.72 9.52 10.96
CA MET A 187 0.03 8.76 9.92
C MET A 187 -0.13 7.31 10.35
N LYS A 188 -1.33 6.76 10.20
CA LYS A 188 -1.67 5.41 10.65
C LYS A 188 -1.77 4.47 9.46
N VAL A 189 -1.40 3.20 9.64
CA VAL A 189 -1.67 2.17 8.65
C VAL A 189 -3.18 1.99 8.55
N ALA A 190 -3.71 2.29 7.37
CA ALA A 190 -5.10 2.14 7.02
C ALA A 190 -5.37 0.74 6.44
N GLY A 191 -4.35 0.07 5.89
CA GLY A 191 -4.45 -1.33 5.48
C GLY A 191 -3.14 -1.93 4.96
N THR A 192 -2.95 -3.22 5.19
CA THR A 192 -1.82 -3.99 4.67
C THR A 192 -2.33 -4.97 3.61
N TYR A 193 -1.61 -5.08 2.50
CA TYR A 193 -2.00 -5.91 1.37
C TYR A 193 -0.83 -6.75 0.87
N ILE A 194 -1.11 -8.02 0.55
CA ILE A 194 -0.18 -8.92 -0.13
C ILE A 194 -0.56 -8.97 -1.60
N PHE A 195 0.38 -8.60 -2.46
CA PHE A 195 0.30 -8.81 -3.90
C PHE A 195 1.01 -10.12 -4.26
N ILE A 196 0.24 -11.07 -4.82
CA ILE A 196 0.71 -12.44 -5.12
C ILE A 196 1.36 -12.59 -6.51
N GLY A 197 1.85 -11.47 -7.07
CA GLY A 197 2.58 -11.44 -8.33
C GLY A 197 1.71 -11.45 -9.59
N GLU A 198 2.38 -11.47 -10.74
CA GLU A 198 1.77 -11.34 -12.07
C GLU A 198 1.43 -12.69 -12.74
N ASP A 199 1.61 -13.82 -12.04
CA ASP A 199 1.27 -15.13 -12.61
C ASP A 199 -0.21 -15.19 -12.96
N GLU A 200 -0.52 -15.33 -14.25
CA GLU A 200 -1.87 -15.29 -14.80
C GLU A 200 -2.80 -16.30 -14.12
N ASN A 201 -2.29 -17.45 -13.69
CA ASN A 201 -3.08 -18.54 -13.11
C ASN A 201 -3.38 -18.37 -11.61
N LEU A 202 -2.72 -17.44 -10.94
CA LEU A 202 -2.91 -17.19 -9.52
C LEU A 202 -4.02 -16.18 -9.29
N SER A 203 -4.85 -16.39 -8.29
CA SER A 203 -5.82 -15.37 -7.88
C SER A 203 -6.02 -15.49 -6.39
N CYS A 204 -6.25 -14.35 -5.71
CA CYS A 204 -6.76 -14.39 -4.36
C CYS A 204 -8.09 -15.13 -4.29
N LYS A 205 -8.81 -15.42 -5.38
CA LYS A 205 -9.97 -16.31 -5.31
C LYS A 205 -9.62 -17.72 -4.81
N GLN A 206 -8.39 -18.16 -5.02
CA GLN A 206 -7.86 -19.43 -4.50
C GLN A 206 -7.42 -19.27 -3.03
N SER A 207 -7.72 -20.28 -2.20
CA SER A 207 -7.24 -20.33 -0.81
C SER A 207 -5.84 -20.94 -0.67
N TYR A 208 -5.35 -21.65 -1.68
CA TYR A 208 -3.98 -22.17 -1.73
C TYR A 208 -3.26 -21.51 -2.92
N ILE A 209 -2.16 -20.82 -2.65
CA ILE A 209 -1.46 -19.98 -3.62
C ILE A 209 0.03 -20.29 -3.53
N ALA A 210 0.69 -20.50 -4.68
CA ALA A 210 2.13 -20.74 -4.75
C ALA A 210 2.78 -19.69 -5.68
N PRO A 211 2.96 -18.44 -5.22
CA PRO A 211 3.44 -17.36 -6.05
C PRO A 211 4.95 -17.45 -6.27
N LYS A 212 5.41 -17.01 -7.45
CA LYS A 212 6.85 -16.83 -7.73
C LYS A 212 7.40 -15.55 -7.13
N ASP A 213 6.55 -14.56 -6.89
CA ASP A 213 6.92 -13.30 -6.28
C ASP A 213 5.81 -12.82 -5.35
N ILE A 214 6.21 -12.19 -4.25
CA ILE A 214 5.31 -11.67 -3.23
C ILE A 214 5.77 -10.25 -2.90
N LYS A 215 4.87 -9.28 -3.03
CA LYS A 215 5.12 -7.89 -2.64
C LYS A 215 4.12 -7.50 -1.54
N ILE A 216 4.57 -6.70 -0.59
CA ILE A 216 3.69 -6.17 0.48
C ILE A 216 3.53 -4.68 0.26
N LEU A 217 2.27 -4.23 0.33
CA LEU A 217 1.86 -2.84 0.21
C LEU A 217 1.20 -2.42 1.52
N GLU A 218 1.65 -1.32 2.11
CA GLU A 218 0.99 -0.70 3.26
C GLU A 218 0.44 0.66 2.87
N PHE A 219 -0.84 0.88 3.20
CA PHE A 219 -1.54 2.13 2.95
C PHE A 219 -1.54 2.94 4.24
N TYR A 220 -1.11 4.20 4.17
CA TYR A 220 -1.09 5.13 5.29
C TYR A 220 -2.06 6.28 5.06
N LYS A 221 -2.73 6.72 6.13
CA LYS A 221 -3.61 7.89 6.17
C LYS A 221 -3.37 8.75 7.40
#